data_AF-A0A353FAL4-F1
#
_entry.id   AF-A0A353FAL4-F1
#
_cell.length_a   1.000
_cell.length_b   1.000
_cell.length_c   1.000
_cell.angle_alpha   90.00
_cell.angle_beta   90.00
_cell.angle_gamma   90.00
#
_symmetry.space_group_name_H-M   'P 1'
#
loop_
_entity.id
_entity.type
_entity.pdbx_description
1 polymer ?
#
loop_
_entity_poly.entity_id
_entity_poly.type
_entity_poly.pdbx_seq_one_letter_code
_entity_poly.pdbx_strand_id
1 'polypeptide(L)'
;MQKNYAKLNNLIGWLVFAVAAVTYLLTVEPTASFWDCGEYIATAVGLQVGHPPGAPFFQLTGNVLSQFAFGDVTQEAFMVNLVSVFSSAFTILFLFWTITALGRKFAASYGELNDARIISILASGAVGALAYTFSDSFWFSAEEGEVYAMSSFFTAVAFWAILKWEHEVERSP
;
A
#
# COMPACT_ATOMS: atom_id res chain seq x y z
N MET A 1 -17.63 20.99 -7.49
CA MET A 1 -17.01 19.66 -7.25
C MET A 1 -17.50 18.98 -5.95
N GLN A 2 -17.97 19.74 -4.95
CA GLN A 2 -18.38 19.25 -3.63
C GLN A 2 -19.36 18.05 -3.65
N LYS A 3 -20.44 18.09 -4.46
CA LYS A 3 -21.41 16.98 -4.58
C LYS A 3 -20.80 15.67 -5.11
N ASN A 4 -19.67 15.75 -5.81
CA ASN A 4 -18.97 14.61 -6.41
C ASN A 4 -17.65 14.26 -5.68
N TYR A 5 -17.35 14.89 -4.55
CA TYR A 5 -16.08 14.71 -3.84
C TYR A 5 -15.74 13.23 -3.59
N ALA A 6 -16.69 12.45 -3.05
CA ALA A 6 -16.46 11.04 -2.75
C ALA A 6 -16.07 10.23 -3.99
N LYS A 7 -16.72 10.48 -5.14
CA LYS A 7 -16.40 9.83 -6.41
C LYS A 7 -15.01 10.22 -6.89
N LEU A 8 -14.67 11.50 -6.83
CA LEU A 8 -13.39 12.01 -7.27
C LEU A 8 -12.24 11.52 -6.38
N ASN A 9 -12.42 11.54 -5.06
CA ASN A 9 -11.47 11.01 -4.09
C ASN A 9 -11.21 9.51 -4.31
N ASN A 10 -12.26 8.72 -4.54
CA ASN A 10 -12.08 7.29 -4.81
C ASN A 10 -11.37 7.05 -6.15
N LEU A 11 -11.75 7.77 -7.21
CA LEU A 11 -11.13 7.65 -8.52
C LEU A 11 -9.63 8.02 -8.47
N ILE A 12 -9.29 9.17 -7.88
CA ILE A 12 -7.90 9.61 -7.78
C ILE A 12 -7.09 8.64 -6.91
N GLY A 13 -7.66 8.14 -5.81
CA GLY A 13 -7.00 7.12 -5.00
C GLY A 13 -6.61 5.89 -5.83
N TRP A 14 -7.56 5.35 -6.62
CA TRP A 14 -7.28 4.22 -7.50
C TRP A 14 -6.30 4.54 -8.64
N LEU A 15 -6.27 5.78 -9.13
CA LEU A 15 -5.25 6.21 -10.10
C LEU A 15 -3.86 6.26 -9.46
N VAL A 16 -3.75 6.80 -8.24
CA VAL A 16 -2.50 6.83 -7.47
C VAL A 16 -2.02 5.41 -7.13
N PHE A 17 -2.94 4.51 -6.76
CA PHE A 17 -2.67 3.08 -6.63
C PHE A 17 -2.11 2.50 -7.92
N ALA A 18 -2.74 2.77 -9.07
CA ALA A 18 -2.30 2.24 -10.36
C ALA A 18 -0.90 2.73 -10.73
N VAL A 19 -0.57 4.00 -10.45
CA VAL A 19 0.78 4.54 -10.65
C VAL A 19 1.81 3.79 -9.80
N ALA A 20 1.53 3.60 -8.50
CA ALA A 20 2.42 2.87 -7.61
C ALA A 20 2.56 1.39 -8.03
N ALA A 21 1.43 0.71 -8.29
CA ALA A 21 1.41 -0.69 -8.71
C ALA A 21 2.20 -0.90 -10.01
N VAL A 22 1.99 -0.06 -11.03
CA VAL A 22 2.74 -0.15 -12.29
C VAL A 22 4.22 0.12 -12.07
N THR A 23 4.57 1.13 -11.27
CA THR A 23 5.97 1.44 -10.95
C THR A 23 6.65 0.22 -10.34
N TYR A 24 6.09 -0.32 -9.26
CA TYR A 24 6.68 -1.45 -8.54
C TYR A 24 6.64 -2.75 -9.34
N LEU A 25 5.61 -2.99 -10.17
CA LEU A 25 5.59 -4.16 -11.07
C LEU A 25 6.68 -4.09 -12.14
N LEU A 26 7.05 -2.89 -12.60
CA LEU A 26 8.08 -2.71 -13.61
C LEU A 26 9.50 -2.84 -13.05
N THR A 27 9.65 -2.71 -11.73
CA THR A 27 10.96 -2.65 -11.06
C THR A 27 11.16 -3.73 -10.00
N VAL A 28 10.16 -4.57 -9.74
CA VAL A 28 10.24 -5.70 -8.81
C VAL A 28 11.43 -6.60 -9.13
N GLU A 29 12.09 -7.09 -8.09
CA GLU A 29 13.19 -8.02 -8.23
C GLU A 29 12.70 -9.34 -8.87
N PRO A 30 13.35 -9.82 -9.95
CA PRO A 30 12.94 -11.05 -10.62
C PRO A 30 13.31 -12.30 -9.81
N THR A 31 14.24 -12.18 -8.86
CA THR A 31 14.79 -13.28 -8.07
C THR A 31 14.87 -12.91 -6.58
N ALA A 32 15.51 -13.75 -5.77
CA ALA A 32 15.85 -13.38 -4.41
C ALA A 32 16.89 -12.26 -4.41
N SER A 33 16.55 -11.14 -3.75
CA SER A 33 17.46 -10.03 -3.52
C SER A 33 18.44 -10.33 -2.38
N PHE A 34 19.35 -9.39 -2.15
CA PHE A 34 20.29 -9.48 -1.03
C PHE A 34 19.56 -9.36 0.31
N TRP A 35 20.16 -9.87 1.40
CA TRP A 35 19.62 -9.82 2.77
C TRP A 35 18.58 -10.93 3.10
N ASP A 36 17.50 -10.57 3.80
CA ASP A 36 16.54 -11.50 4.41
C ASP A 36 15.53 -12.06 3.39
N CYS A 37 15.42 -11.47 2.20
CA CYS A 37 14.44 -11.84 1.17
C CYS A 37 14.58 -13.30 0.72
N GLY A 38 15.81 -13.80 0.58
CA GLY A 38 16.04 -15.21 0.23
C GLY A 38 15.48 -16.18 1.28
N GLU A 39 15.60 -15.83 2.57
CA GLU A 39 15.02 -16.63 3.65
C GLU A 39 13.48 -16.54 3.66
N TYR A 40 12.92 -15.33 3.52
CA TYR A 40 11.46 -15.15 3.47
C TYR A 40 10.82 -15.87 2.29
N ILE A 41 11.44 -15.83 1.10
CA ILE A 41 10.99 -16.56 -0.09
C ILE A 41 11.05 -18.06 0.17
N ALA A 42 12.20 -18.59 0.61
CA ALA A 42 12.36 -20.02 0.83
C ALA A 42 11.38 -20.55 1.89
N THR A 43 11.21 -19.80 2.98
CA THR A 43 10.30 -20.20 4.08
C THR A 43 8.83 -20.04 3.70
N ALA A 44 8.47 -19.07 2.86
CA ALA A 44 7.11 -18.95 2.31
C ALA A 44 6.79 -20.11 1.36
N VAL A 45 7.66 -20.39 0.38
CA VAL A 45 7.46 -21.48 -0.60
C VAL A 45 7.36 -22.84 0.11
N GLY A 46 8.27 -23.11 1.05
CA GLY A 46 8.33 -24.38 1.78
C GLY A 46 7.41 -24.48 2.99
N LEU A 47 6.67 -23.43 3.36
CA LEU A 47 5.95 -23.31 4.63
C LEU A 47 6.82 -23.68 5.85
N GLN A 48 8.03 -23.15 5.86
CA GLN A 48 9.02 -23.38 6.91
C GLN A 48 9.03 -22.24 7.92
N VAL A 49 9.76 -22.43 9.02
CA VAL A 49 9.91 -21.42 10.07
C VAL A 49 11.12 -20.57 9.75
N GLY A 50 10.89 -19.31 9.41
CA GLY A 50 11.94 -18.29 9.30
C GLY A 50 12.46 -17.82 10.66
N HIS A 51 13.50 -16.99 10.65
CA HIS A 51 14.14 -16.46 11.84
C HIS A 51 13.13 -15.73 12.76
N PRO A 52 13.31 -15.80 14.11
CA PRO A 52 12.43 -15.13 15.06
C PRO A 52 12.39 -13.60 14.85
N PRO A 53 11.23 -12.93 14.96
CA PRO A 53 9.94 -13.40 15.51
C PRO A 53 9.05 -14.19 14.52
N GLY A 54 9.52 -14.43 13.30
CA GLY A 54 8.73 -15.00 12.21
C GLY A 54 7.74 -14.00 11.59
N ALA A 55 7.11 -14.38 10.48
CA ALA A 55 6.09 -13.58 9.79
C ALA A 55 5.02 -14.48 9.13
N PRO A 56 4.21 -15.20 9.93
CA PRO A 56 3.35 -16.28 9.43
C PRO A 56 2.33 -15.81 8.40
N PHE A 57 1.75 -14.61 8.55
CA PHE A 57 0.79 -14.10 7.58
C PHE A 57 1.44 -13.77 6.23
N PHE A 58 2.65 -13.18 6.25
CA PHE A 58 3.44 -12.95 5.04
C PHE A 58 3.79 -14.28 4.38
N GLN A 59 4.27 -15.26 5.15
CA GLN A 59 4.65 -16.59 4.64
C GLN A 59 3.47 -17.34 4.01
N LEU A 60 2.30 -17.34 4.65
CA LEU A 60 1.09 -17.96 4.11
C LEU A 60 0.63 -17.27 2.82
N THR A 61 0.69 -15.94 2.77
CA THR A 61 0.34 -15.17 1.57
C THR A 61 1.34 -15.45 0.45
N GLY A 62 2.64 -15.40 0.75
CA GLY A 62 3.72 -15.74 -0.19
C GLY A 62 3.59 -17.16 -0.74
N ASN A 63 3.22 -18.13 0.10
CA ASN A 63 2.96 -19.50 -0.34
C ASN A 63 1.80 -19.58 -1.34
N VAL A 64 0.69 -18.89 -1.08
CA VAL A 64 -0.46 -18.84 -2.00
C VAL A 64 -0.02 -18.22 -3.33
N LEU A 65 0.74 -17.13 -3.28
CA LEU A 65 1.24 -16.47 -4.50
C LEU A 65 2.24 -17.36 -5.25
N SER A 66 3.13 -18.08 -4.57
CA SER A 66 4.09 -18.97 -5.22
C SER A 66 3.41 -20.11 -5.99
N GLN A 67 2.20 -20.53 -5.62
CA GLN A 67 1.44 -21.52 -6.40
C GLN A 67 1.10 -21.04 -7.82
N PHE A 68 1.06 -19.73 -8.06
CA PHE A 68 0.87 -19.16 -9.40
C PHE A 68 2.12 -19.23 -10.27
N ALA A 69 3.22 -19.80 -9.78
CA ALA A 69 4.35 -20.23 -10.61
C ALA A 69 4.01 -21.48 -11.45
N PHE A 70 2.86 -22.14 -11.21
CA PHE A 70 2.38 -23.32 -11.96
C PHE A 70 3.41 -24.45 -12.10
N GLY A 71 4.26 -24.63 -11.09
CA GLY A 71 5.30 -25.66 -11.04
C GLY A 71 6.66 -25.24 -11.62
N ASP A 72 6.80 -24.02 -12.14
CA ASP A 72 8.09 -23.47 -12.53
C ASP A 72 8.80 -22.83 -11.32
N VAL A 73 9.73 -23.59 -10.73
CA VAL A 73 10.52 -23.14 -9.56
C VAL A 73 11.31 -21.86 -9.80
N THR A 74 11.60 -21.51 -11.06
CA THR A 74 12.32 -20.27 -11.38
C THR A 74 11.47 -19.02 -11.20
N GLN A 75 10.13 -19.17 -11.14
CA GLN A 75 9.18 -18.09 -10.99
C GLN A 75 8.71 -17.89 -9.54
N GLU A 76 8.99 -18.81 -8.63
CA GLU A 76 8.48 -18.76 -7.25
C GLU A 76 8.96 -17.51 -6.50
N ALA A 77 10.22 -17.12 -6.67
CA ALA A 77 10.78 -15.92 -6.06
C ALA A 77 10.06 -14.65 -6.53
N PHE A 78 9.88 -14.51 -7.84
CA PHE A 78 9.12 -13.41 -8.43
C PHE A 78 7.68 -13.36 -7.88
N MET A 79 7.00 -14.51 -7.82
CA MET A 79 5.63 -14.57 -7.28
C MET A 79 5.55 -14.14 -5.82
N VAL A 80 6.53 -14.50 -4.99
CA VAL A 80 6.57 -14.05 -3.60
C VAL A 80 6.88 -12.54 -3.51
N ASN A 81 7.79 -12.01 -4.33
CA ASN A 81 8.08 -10.57 -4.37
C ASN A 81 6.83 -9.74 -4.74
N LEU A 82 5.90 -10.28 -5.53
CA LEU A 82 4.63 -9.62 -5.82
C LEU A 82 3.77 -9.34 -4.57
N VAL A 83 3.94 -10.10 -3.48
CA VAL A 83 3.26 -9.80 -2.21
C VAL A 83 3.66 -8.41 -1.71
N SER A 84 4.94 -8.06 -1.79
CA SER A 84 5.44 -6.74 -1.41
C SER A 84 4.95 -5.67 -2.37
N VAL A 85 5.00 -5.92 -3.68
CA VAL A 85 4.48 -5.00 -4.71
C VAL A 85 3.04 -4.60 -4.44
N PHE A 86 2.15 -5.58 -4.23
CA PHE A 86 0.74 -5.29 -3.99
C PHE A 86 0.51 -4.65 -2.62
N SER A 87 1.20 -5.13 -1.57
CA SER A 87 1.10 -4.53 -0.23
C SER A 87 1.52 -3.07 -0.24
N SER A 88 2.62 -2.74 -0.90
CA SER A 88 3.11 -1.37 -1.05
C SER A 88 2.18 -0.52 -1.92
N ALA A 89 1.68 -1.03 -3.04
CA ALA A 89 0.70 -0.29 -3.85
C ALA A 89 -0.58 0.06 -3.05
N PHE A 90 -1.10 -0.90 -2.27
CA PHE A 90 -2.24 -0.63 -1.39
C PHE A 90 -1.89 0.33 -0.24
N THR A 91 -0.67 0.28 0.30
CA THR A 91 -0.18 1.28 1.26
C THR A 91 -0.35 2.69 0.71
N ILE A 92 0.06 2.92 -0.55
CA ILE A 92 -0.06 4.22 -1.22
C ILE A 92 -1.53 4.64 -1.38
N LEU A 93 -2.43 3.72 -1.71
CA LEU A 93 -3.87 4.00 -1.79
C LEU A 93 -4.44 4.48 -0.45
N PHE A 94 -4.15 3.76 0.63
CA PHE A 94 -4.64 4.09 1.97
C PHE A 94 -3.97 5.34 2.53
N LEU A 95 -2.71 5.58 2.19
CA LEU A 95 -2.01 6.83 2.51
C LEU A 95 -2.70 8.02 1.83
N PHE A 96 -3.02 7.91 0.53
CA PHE A 96 -3.78 8.93 -0.18
C PHE A 96 -5.10 9.26 0.55
N TRP A 97 -5.91 8.23 0.89
CA TRP A 97 -7.18 8.46 1.58
C TRP A 97 -7.01 9.01 3.01
N THR A 98 -5.92 8.65 3.68
CA THR A 98 -5.58 9.19 5.00
C THR A 98 -5.26 10.69 4.90
N ILE A 99 -4.42 11.08 3.94
CA ILE A 99 -4.06 12.49 3.72
C ILE A 99 -5.28 13.31 3.31
N THR A 100 -6.14 12.80 2.41
CA THR A 100 -7.34 13.56 1.99
C THR A 100 -8.40 13.65 3.10
N ALA A 101 -8.53 12.62 3.95
CA ALA A 101 -9.41 12.68 5.12
C ALA A 101 -8.95 13.75 6.12
N LEU A 102 -7.66 13.78 6.45
CA LEU A 102 -7.06 14.81 7.31
C LEU A 102 -7.16 16.21 6.67
N GLY A 103 -6.84 16.32 5.38
CA GLY A 103 -6.93 17.58 4.65
C GLY A 103 -8.35 18.15 4.63
N ARG A 104 -9.37 17.30 4.50
CA ARG A 104 -10.77 17.72 4.59
C ARG A 104 -11.13 18.22 5.98
N LYS A 105 -10.70 17.52 7.04
CA LYS A 105 -10.92 17.93 8.44
C LYS A 105 -10.28 19.29 8.72
N PHE A 106 -9.04 19.47 8.28
CA PHE A 106 -8.32 20.74 8.40
C PHE A 106 -9.02 21.86 7.63
N ALA A 107 -9.38 21.64 6.37
CA ALA A 107 -10.03 22.65 5.53
C ALA A 107 -11.41 23.06 6.05
N ALA A 108 -12.17 22.14 6.66
CA ALA A 108 -13.48 22.42 7.25
C ALA A 108 -13.41 23.40 8.44
N SER A 109 -12.27 23.45 9.14
CA SER A 109 -12.06 24.43 10.22
C SER A 109 -12.02 25.89 9.74
N TYR A 110 -11.83 26.12 8.43
CA TYR A 110 -11.78 27.45 7.81
C TYR A 110 -13.08 27.81 7.06
N GLY A 111 -14.19 27.11 7.31
CA GLY A 111 -15.50 27.35 6.69
C GLY A 111 -15.83 26.39 5.54
N GLU A 112 -16.80 26.74 4.71
CA GLU A 112 -17.30 25.84 3.66
C GLU A 112 -16.22 25.43 2.63
N LEU A 113 -16.36 24.20 2.12
CA LEU A 113 -15.46 23.66 1.11
C LEU A 113 -15.85 24.18 -0.26
N ASN A 114 -15.13 25.18 -0.75
CA ASN A 114 -15.19 25.60 -2.15
C ASN A 114 -14.35 24.68 -3.05
N ASP A 115 -14.46 24.86 -4.37
CA ASP A 115 -13.78 24.00 -5.34
C ASP A 115 -12.25 24.11 -5.26
N ALA A 116 -11.71 25.30 -4.94
CA ALA A 116 -10.27 25.49 -4.74
C ALA A 116 -9.73 24.63 -3.58
N ARG A 117 -10.42 24.62 -2.42
CA ARG A 117 -10.04 23.79 -1.28
C ARG A 117 -10.13 22.30 -1.60
N ILE A 118 -11.15 21.87 -2.35
CA ILE A 118 -11.28 20.49 -2.79
C ILE A 118 -10.09 20.07 -3.66
N ILE A 119 -9.70 20.93 -4.62
CA ILE A 119 -8.52 20.68 -5.45
C ILE A 119 -7.25 20.59 -4.59
N SER A 120 -7.06 21.52 -3.64
CA SER A 120 -5.92 21.49 -2.73
C SER A 120 -5.84 20.20 -1.89
N ILE A 121 -6.97 19.70 -1.39
CA ILE A 121 -7.03 18.44 -0.62
C ILE A 121 -6.64 17.25 -1.50
N LEU A 122 -7.20 17.15 -2.71
CA LEU A 122 -6.91 16.03 -3.61
C LEU A 122 -5.47 16.08 -4.12
N ALA A 123 -4.97 17.27 -4.43
CA ALA A 123 -3.60 17.50 -4.86
C ALA A 123 -2.60 17.18 -3.73
N SER A 124 -2.87 17.60 -2.49
CA SER A 124 -2.00 17.27 -1.36
C SER A 124 -1.98 15.77 -1.07
N GLY A 125 -3.13 15.09 -1.17
CA GLY A 125 -3.23 13.64 -1.10
C GLY A 125 -2.38 12.95 -2.17
N ALA A 126 -2.54 13.36 -3.42
CA ALA A 126 -1.79 12.77 -4.54
C ALA A 126 -0.28 13.02 -4.42
N VAL A 127 0.14 14.26 -4.17
CA VAL A 127 1.55 14.63 -4.03
C VAL A 127 2.18 13.93 -2.84
N GLY A 128 1.52 13.90 -1.68
CA GLY A 128 2.06 13.24 -0.48
C GLY A 128 2.19 11.73 -0.65
N ALA A 129 1.17 11.08 -1.22
CA ALA A 129 1.21 9.64 -1.47
C ALA A 129 2.28 9.27 -2.51
N LEU A 130 2.35 10.00 -3.63
CA LEU A 130 3.34 9.74 -4.68
C LEU A 130 4.76 10.12 -4.25
N ALA A 131 4.94 11.14 -3.39
CA ALA A 131 6.26 11.42 -2.81
C ALA A 131 6.77 10.24 -1.97
N TYR A 132 5.87 9.57 -1.24
CA TYR A 132 6.23 8.34 -0.52
C TYR A 132 6.48 7.17 -1.47
N THR A 133 5.69 7.06 -2.55
CA THR A 133 5.89 6.04 -3.60
C THR A 133 7.32 6.04 -4.13
N PHE A 134 7.86 7.22 -4.39
CA PHE A 134 9.19 7.40 -4.98
C PHE A 134 10.27 7.71 -3.93
N SER A 135 10.02 7.44 -2.65
CA SER A 135 11.02 7.58 -1.59
C SER A 135 11.91 6.34 -1.54
N ASP A 136 13.22 6.53 -1.46
CA ASP A 136 14.24 5.48 -1.59
C ASP A 136 13.97 4.28 -0.67
N SER A 137 13.81 4.53 0.64
CA SER A 137 13.60 3.46 1.62
C SER A 137 12.29 2.69 1.43
N PHE A 138 11.20 3.37 1.02
CA PHE A 138 9.94 2.68 0.79
C PHE A 138 9.93 1.91 -0.53
N TRP A 139 10.54 2.49 -1.56
CA TRP A 139 10.65 1.87 -2.87
C TRP A 139 11.43 0.57 -2.77
N PHE A 140 12.60 0.57 -2.12
CA PHE A 140 13.40 -0.63 -1.92
C PHE A 140 12.59 -1.77 -1.26
N SER A 141 11.84 -1.47 -0.19
CA SER A 141 10.97 -2.46 0.45
C SER A 141 9.77 -2.90 -0.41
N ALA A 142 9.39 -2.16 -1.45
CA ALA A 142 8.27 -2.50 -2.33
C ALA A 142 8.65 -3.50 -3.43
N GLU A 143 9.94 -3.62 -3.75
CA GLU A 143 10.46 -4.45 -4.85
C GLU A 143 10.85 -5.86 -4.42
N GLU A 144 11.04 -6.07 -3.11
CA GLU A 144 11.63 -7.29 -2.58
C GLU A 144 10.70 -8.00 -1.60
N GLY A 145 10.74 -9.34 -1.57
CA GLY A 145 9.90 -10.20 -0.74
C GLY A 145 10.23 -10.11 0.76
N GLU A 146 9.84 -9.00 1.39
CA GLU A 146 10.11 -8.69 2.79
C GLU A 146 8.86 -8.21 3.55
N VAL A 147 8.92 -8.28 4.88
CA VAL A 147 7.81 -8.00 5.79
C VAL A 147 7.44 -6.52 5.91
N TYR A 148 8.33 -5.60 5.52
CA TYR A 148 8.13 -4.16 5.69
C TYR A 148 7.01 -3.60 4.81
N ALA A 149 6.85 -4.10 3.59
CA ALA A 149 5.76 -3.73 2.69
C ALA A 149 4.40 -4.05 3.31
N MET A 150 4.27 -5.27 3.85
CA MET A 150 3.04 -5.72 4.50
C MET A 150 2.79 -4.99 5.83
N SER A 151 3.83 -4.72 6.61
CA SER A 151 3.73 -3.91 7.83
C SER A 151 3.23 -2.49 7.52
N SER A 152 3.79 -1.86 6.50
CA SER A 152 3.37 -0.54 6.02
C SER A 152 1.91 -0.54 5.55
N PHE A 153 1.50 -1.59 4.86
CA PHE A 153 0.12 -1.76 4.41
C PHE A 153 -0.87 -1.80 5.57
N PHE A 154 -0.65 -2.67 6.55
CA PHE A 154 -1.52 -2.74 7.73
C PHE A 154 -1.52 -1.46 8.54
N THR A 155 -0.37 -0.79 8.65
CA THR A 155 -0.28 0.53 9.29
C THR A 155 -1.15 1.56 8.56
N ALA A 156 -1.05 1.65 7.24
CA ALA A 156 -1.85 2.57 6.44
C ALA A 156 -3.35 2.27 6.54
N VAL A 157 -3.75 0.99 6.51
CA VAL A 157 -5.14 0.57 6.72
C VAL A 157 -5.64 0.97 8.11
N ALA A 158 -4.84 0.79 9.16
CA ALA A 158 -5.23 1.14 10.52
C ALA A 158 -5.48 2.65 10.67
N PHE A 159 -4.56 3.49 10.18
CA PHE A 159 -4.74 4.95 10.21
C PHE A 159 -5.97 5.40 9.41
N TRP A 160 -6.14 4.85 8.21
CA TRP A 160 -7.33 5.13 7.40
C TRP A 160 -8.62 4.69 8.10
N ALA A 161 -8.63 3.51 8.72
CA ALA A 161 -9.79 2.96 9.41
C ALA A 161 -10.19 3.80 10.63
N ILE A 162 -9.22 4.31 11.40
CA ILE A 162 -9.47 5.23 12.51
C ILE A 162 -10.20 6.49 12.03
N LEU A 163 -9.69 7.13 10.96
CA LEU A 163 -10.31 8.33 10.40
C LEU A 163 -11.67 8.05 9.76
N LYS A 164 -11.81 6.87 9.15
CA LYS A 164 -13.07 6.42 8.56
C LYS A 164 -14.13 6.19 9.62
N TRP A 165 -13.75 5.57 10.74
CA TRP A 165 -14.62 5.34 11.89
C TRP A 165 -15.05 6.66 12.55
N GLU A 166 -14.10 7.57 12.80
CA GLU A 166 -14.39 8.91 13.33
C GLU A 166 -15.46 9.62 12.47
N HIS A 167 -15.30 9.60 11.15
CA HIS A 167 -16.26 10.25 10.25
C HIS A 167 -17.66 9.61 10.28
N GLU A 168 -17.76 8.29 10.51
CA GLU A 168 -19.05 7.62 10.57
C GLU A 168 -19.78 7.93 11.89
N VAL A 169 -19.05 8.03 13.00
CA VAL A 169 -19.61 8.44 14.30
C VAL A 169 -20.16 9.87 14.23
N GLU A 170 -19.45 10.80 13.58
CA GLU A 170 -19.96 12.17 13.38
C GLU A 170 -21.23 12.22 12.52
N ARG A 171 -21.39 11.28 11.59
CA ARG A 171 -22.53 11.20 10.67
C ARG A 171 -23.76 10.56 11.31
N SER A 172 -23.56 9.59 12.20
CA SER A 172 -24.62 8.80 12.85
C SER A 172 -24.21 8.51 14.29
N PRO A 173 -24.38 9.50 15.19
CA PRO A 173 -23.92 9.43 16.58
C PRO A 173 -24.68 8.43 17.44
#